data_AF-A0A7Y2I6B2-F1
#
_entry.id   AF-A0A7Y2I6B2-F1
#
_cell.length_a   1.000
_cell.length_b   1.000
_cell.length_c   1.000
_cell.angle_alpha   90.00
_cell.angle_beta   90.00
_cell.angle_gamma   90.00
#
_symmetry.space_group_name_H-M   'P 1'
#
loop_
_entity.id
_entity.type
_entity.pdbx_description
1 polymer ?
#
loop_
_entity_poly.entity_id
_entity_poly.type
_entity_poly.pdbx_seq_one_letter_code
_entity_poly.pdbx_strand_id
1 'polypeptide(L)'
;SFLFVAKGGGSANKTFLYQETKAVLTPENLMKFMKEKMKSLGTAACPPYHLAFVIGGTSAELNLKTVKMATTKYYDDLPTSGNEHGRAFRDVEMEAAVLEMSRSLNLGAQFGGPNFCLDVRVLRLPRHGASCPIGLGVSCSADRNIKGKITKDGIYLEKMEVEPARFLPTTTGQKEDEIHIDIDRPMDEIRKELSQYPVATRLLLSGKMIVGRDIAHAKLQERLDRGEGLPQYVKDCIIYYAGPAKTPAGCASGSFGPTSAGRMDPYVAEFQKNGGSLVMLAKGNRSRQVTEACQKYGGFYLGSIGGPAARLGKECITKVETLEYPELGMEAIFMITVKDFPAFIIVDDKGNDFFDGLL
;
A
#
# COMPACT_ATOMS: atom_id res chain seq x y z
N SER A 1 -19.53 24.48 5.03
CA SER A 1 -18.11 24.09 5.15
C SER A 1 -17.81 23.02 4.11
N PHE A 2 -16.55 22.82 3.77
CA PHE A 2 -16.05 21.90 2.76
C PHE A 2 -15.00 20.98 3.39
N LEU A 3 -14.91 19.76 2.87
CA LEU A 3 -13.78 18.86 3.10
C LEU A 3 -13.30 18.38 1.72
N PHE A 4 -12.08 18.73 1.36
CA PHE A 4 -11.45 18.25 0.13
C PHE A 4 -10.56 17.06 0.48
N VAL A 5 -10.65 15.97 -0.29
CA VAL A 5 -9.88 14.73 -0.04
C VAL A 5 -9.24 14.24 -1.33
N ALA A 6 -7.90 14.17 -1.35
CA ALA A 6 -7.15 13.57 -2.46
C ALA A 6 -6.88 12.09 -2.15
N LYS A 7 -7.90 11.23 -2.29
CA LYS A 7 -7.81 9.82 -1.86
C LYS A 7 -6.99 8.98 -2.83
N GLY A 8 -5.90 8.37 -2.35
CA GLY A 8 -5.09 7.45 -3.15
C GLY A 8 -5.81 6.12 -3.37
N GLY A 9 -5.78 5.59 -4.61
CA GLY A 9 -6.46 4.34 -4.98
C GLY A 9 -6.13 3.15 -4.09
N GLY A 10 -4.86 2.97 -3.68
CA GLY A 10 -4.47 1.88 -2.78
C GLY A 10 -5.19 1.91 -1.43
N SER A 11 -5.34 3.08 -0.82
CA SER A 11 -6.11 3.27 0.42
C SER A 11 -7.63 3.26 0.20
N ALA A 12 -8.09 3.65 -0.99
CA ALA A 12 -9.50 3.54 -1.36
C ALA A 12 -9.92 2.06 -1.45
N ASN A 13 -9.09 1.22 -2.07
CA ASN A 13 -9.30 -0.23 -2.20
C ASN A 13 -9.20 -0.98 -0.84
N LYS A 14 -8.72 -0.32 0.22
CA LYS A 14 -8.73 -0.81 1.60
C LYS A 14 -9.85 -0.14 2.42
N THR A 15 -11.00 0.07 1.77
CA THR A 15 -12.27 0.41 2.40
C THR A 15 -13.19 -0.79 2.24
N PHE A 16 -13.55 -1.44 3.33
CA PHE A 16 -14.29 -2.69 3.33
C PHE A 16 -15.62 -2.53 4.07
N LEU A 17 -16.61 -3.29 3.60
CA LEU A 17 -17.91 -3.45 4.25
C LEU A 17 -18.08 -4.91 4.64
N TYR A 18 -18.49 -5.14 5.88
CA TYR A 18 -18.85 -6.45 6.40
C TYR A 18 -20.29 -6.39 6.88
N GLN A 19 -21.13 -7.30 6.40
CA GLN A 19 -22.52 -7.42 6.83
C GLN A 19 -22.60 -8.37 8.01
N GLU A 20 -22.47 -7.82 9.21
CA GLU A 20 -22.49 -8.57 10.46
C GLU A 20 -23.89 -8.55 11.10
N THR A 21 -24.03 -9.29 12.20
CA THR A 21 -25.27 -9.38 12.98
C THR A 21 -25.07 -8.93 14.41
N LYS A 22 -26.14 -8.94 15.24
CA LYS A 22 -26.04 -8.66 16.68
C LYS A 22 -25.03 -9.57 17.41
N ALA A 23 -24.74 -10.77 16.89
CA ALA A 23 -23.81 -11.71 17.53
C ALA A 23 -22.37 -11.18 17.65
N VAL A 24 -21.94 -10.29 16.75
CA VAL A 24 -20.60 -9.67 16.83
C VAL A 24 -20.51 -8.62 17.93
N LEU A 25 -21.63 -8.08 18.41
CA LEU A 25 -21.68 -6.94 19.33
C LEU A 25 -21.54 -7.36 20.81
N THR A 26 -20.56 -8.21 21.09
CA THR A 26 -19.98 -8.44 22.41
C THR A 26 -18.53 -7.94 22.41
N PRO A 27 -17.96 -7.54 23.56
CA PRO A 27 -16.57 -7.05 23.60
C PRO A 27 -15.57 -8.05 23.00
N GLU A 28 -15.68 -9.33 23.34
CA GLU A 28 -14.80 -10.39 22.86
C GLU A 28 -14.92 -10.62 21.35
N ASN A 29 -16.15 -10.80 20.85
CA ASN A 29 -16.37 -11.09 19.42
C ASN A 29 -15.97 -9.91 18.54
N LEU A 30 -16.28 -8.69 18.98
CA LEU A 30 -15.94 -7.49 18.23
C LEU A 30 -14.43 -7.28 18.16
N MET A 31 -13.70 -7.48 19.27
CA MET A 31 -12.25 -7.39 19.28
C MET A 31 -11.60 -8.48 18.41
N LYS A 32 -12.09 -9.72 18.48
CA LYS A 32 -11.64 -10.81 17.60
C LYS A 32 -11.86 -10.47 16.12
N PHE A 33 -13.06 -10.00 15.79
CA PHE A 33 -13.41 -9.54 14.44
C PHE A 33 -12.46 -8.42 13.98
N MET A 34 -12.28 -7.37 14.77
CA MET A 34 -11.41 -6.25 14.43
C MET A 34 -9.96 -6.70 14.21
N LYS A 35 -9.44 -7.61 15.04
CA LYS A 35 -8.09 -8.18 14.88
C LYS A 35 -7.93 -8.85 13.53
N GLU A 36 -8.86 -9.74 13.18
CA GLU A 36 -8.85 -10.48 11.93
C GLU A 36 -8.94 -9.52 10.72
N LYS A 37 -9.86 -8.55 10.77
CA LYS A 37 -10.05 -7.61 9.66
C LYS A 37 -8.87 -6.64 9.51
N MET A 38 -8.22 -6.24 10.61
CA MET A 38 -6.98 -5.47 10.53
C MET A 38 -5.87 -6.25 9.84
N LYS A 39 -5.67 -7.54 10.13
CA LYS A 39 -4.70 -8.38 9.40
C LYS A 39 -5.00 -8.39 7.90
N SER A 40 -6.27 -8.49 7.51
CA SER A 40 -6.66 -8.48 6.09
C SER A 40 -6.35 -7.18 5.33
N LEU A 41 -6.14 -6.05 6.04
CA LEU A 41 -5.63 -4.83 5.40
C LEU A 41 -4.23 -5.05 4.82
N GLY A 42 -3.38 -5.75 5.58
CA GLY A 42 -1.97 -5.95 5.28
C GLY A 42 -1.22 -4.63 5.11
N THR A 43 -0.09 -4.69 4.40
CA THR A 43 0.81 -3.55 4.18
C THR A 43 0.58 -2.87 2.83
N ALA A 44 -0.40 -3.36 2.07
CA ALA A 44 -0.67 -2.93 0.70
C ALA A 44 -1.25 -1.51 0.55
N ALA A 45 -1.52 -0.76 1.62
CA ALA A 45 -1.94 0.65 1.54
C ALA A 45 -0.94 1.62 2.17
N CYS A 46 0.33 1.22 2.35
CA CYS A 46 1.38 2.08 2.93
C CYS A 46 1.04 2.52 4.37
N PRO A 47 1.08 1.60 5.36
CA PRO A 47 1.10 1.97 6.77
C PRO A 47 2.38 2.78 7.09
N PRO A 48 2.43 3.52 8.22
CA PRO A 48 1.45 3.56 9.31
C PRO A 48 0.08 4.16 8.93
N TYR A 49 -1.02 3.55 9.39
CA TYR A 49 -2.38 3.97 9.03
C TYR A 49 -3.04 4.93 10.03
N HIS A 50 -3.90 5.82 9.54
CA HIS A 50 -5.03 6.34 10.31
C HIS A 50 -6.22 5.39 10.12
N LEU A 51 -6.44 4.50 11.09
CA LEU A 51 -7.43 3.42 10.98
C LEU A 51 -8.83 3.90 11.41
N ALA A 52 -9.87 3.48 10.71
CA ALA A 52 -11.25 3.72 11.14
C ALA A 52 -12.09 2.45 11.10
N PHE A 53 -12.82 2.19 12.19
CA PHE A 53 -13.95 1.27 12.25
C PHE A 53 -15.25 2.04 12.46
N VAL A 54 -16.30 1.67 11.74
CA VAL A 54 -17.66 2.20 11.93
C VAL A 54 -18.60 1.04 12.13
N ILE A 55 -19.25 0.98 13.31
CA ILE A 55 -20.10 -0.14 13.72
C ILE A 55 -21.55 0.34 13.74
N GLY A 56 -22.41 -0.30 12.95
CA GLY A 56 -23.78 0.13 12.73
C GLY A 56 -23.91 1.12 11.58
N GLY A 57 -25.08 1.71 11.43
CA GLY A 57 -25.45 2.56 10.30
C GLY A 57 -26.82 2.17 9.78
N THR A 58 -27.53 3.14 9.19
CA THR A 58 -28.87 2.92 8.62
C THR A 58 -28.81 2.21 7.27
N SER A 59 -27.65 2.23 6.61
CA SER A 59 -27.40 1.52 5.35
C SER A 59 -25.90 1.31 5.13
N ALA A 60 -25.57 0.48 4.13
CA ALA A 60 -24.19 0.19 3.73
C ALA A 60 -23.44 1.45 3.29
N GLU A 61 -24.06 2.25 2.43
CA GLU A 61 -23.48 3.47 1.87
C GLU A 61 -23.32 4.58 2.93
N LEU A 62 -24.23 4.70 3.90
CA LEU A 62 -24.03 5.61 5.03
C LEU A 62 -22.87 5.16 5.92
N ASN A 63 -22.77 3.85 6.19
CA ASN A 63 -21.67 3.30 6.97
C ASN A 63 -20.32 3.61 6.29
N LEU A 64 -20.16 3.28 5.00
CA LEU A 64 -18.91 3.51 4.28
C LEU A 64 -18.60 4.99 4.07
N LYS A 65 -19.62 5.84 3.88
CA LYS A 65 -19.43 7.30 3.92
C LYS A 65 -18.89 7.74 5.28
N THR A 66 -19.45 7.22 6.37
CA THR A 66 -18.97 7.52 7.72
C THR A 66 -17.53 7.04 7.92
N VAL A 67 -17.17 5.85 7.43
CA VAL A 67 -15.78 5.35 7.44
C VAL A 67 -14.86 6.32 6.72
N LYS A 68 -15.25 6.77 5.52
CA LYS A 68 -14.45 7.72 4.74
C LYS A 68 -14.14 8.97 5.55
N MET A 69 -15.16 9.58 6.12
CA MET A 69 -15.04 10.83 6.89
C MET A 69 -14.26 10.60 8.20
N ALA A 70 -14.43 9.45 8.86
CA ALA A 70 -13.68 9.07 10.05
C ALA A 70 -12.17 8.94 9.75
N THR A 71 -11.78 8.35 8.61
CA THR A 71 -10.36 8.27 8.22
C THR A 71 -9.73 9.64 7.94
N THR A 72 -10.54 10.69 7.75
CA THR A 72 -10.06 12.07 7.60
C THR A 72 -10.16 12.89 8.90
N LYS A 73 -10.43 12.23 10.05
CA LYS A 73 -10.58 12.90 11.35
C LYS A 73 -11.69 13.96 11.38
N TYR A 74 -12.66 13.83 10.48
CA TYR A 74 -13.76 14.79 10.36
C TYR A 74 -14.71 14.73 11.57
N TYR A 75 -14.79 13.56 12.21
CA TYR A 75 -15.68 13.27 13.32
C TYR A 75 -14.98 13.27 14.69
N ASP A 76 -13.81 13.90 14.80
CA ASP A 76 -13.07 13.95 16.06
C ASP A 76 -13.84 14.70 17.16
N ASP A 77 -14.73 15.62 16.80
CA ASP A 77 -15.52 16.40 17.78
C ASP A 77 -16.89 15.75 18.12
N LEU A 78 -17.15 14.51 17.70
CA LEU A 78 -18.38 13.81 18.11
C LEU A 78 -18.42 13.57 19.62
N PRO A 79 -19.63 13.46 20.22
CA PRO A 79 -19.78 12.99 21.60
C PRO A 79 -19.09 11.63 21.80
N THR A 80 -18.66 11.34 23.02
CA THR A 80 -17.97 10.08 23.37
C THR A 80 -18.88 9.04 24.02
N SER A 81 -20.18 9.30 24.06
CA SER A 81 -21.19 8.38 24.61
C SER A 81 -22.47 8.41 23.78
N GLY A 82 -23.19 7.29 23.74
CA GLY A 82 -24.52 7.21 23.14
C GLY A 82 -25.60 7.98 23.92
N ASN A 83 -26.82 7.96 23.41
CA ASN A 83 -28.03 8.39 24.12
C ASN A 83 -29.24 7.56 23.65
N GLU A 84 -30.39 7.74 24.30
CA GLU A 84 -31.67 7.08 24.02
C GLU A 84 -32.23 7.38 22.61
N HIS A 85 -31.80 8.46 21.99
CA HIS A 85 -32.19 8.84 20.62
C HIS A 85 -31.30 8.21 19.54
N GLY A 86 -30.30 7.41 19.92
CA GLY A 86 -29.41 6.74 18.98
C GLY A 86 -28.42 7.68 18.28
N ARG A 87 -27.89 8.69 18.98
CA ARG A 87 -26.85 9.56 18.42
C ARG A 87 -25.58 8.76 18.09
N ALA A 88 -24.89 9.18 17.04
CA ALA A 88 -23.54 8.71 16.75
C ALA A 88 -22.57 9.16 17.86
N PHE A 89 -21.60 8.32 18.19
CA PHE A 89 -20.56 8.68 19.15
C PHE A 89 -19.22 8.02 18.82
N ARG A 90 -18.15 8.62 19.33
CA ARG A 90 -16.77 8.12 19.25
C ARG A 90 -16.46 7.26 20.46
N ASP A 91 -16.10 5.99 20.22
CA ASP A 91 -15.81 4.99 21.24
C ASP A 91 -14.32 5.02 21.58
N VAL A 92 -13.93 5.99 22.42
CA VAL A 92 -12.52 6.28 22.74
C VAL A 92 -11.81 5.16 23.50
N GLU A 93 -12.55 4.38 24.28
CA GLU A 93 -12.01 3.20 24.96
C GLU A 93 -11.64 2.11 23.94
N MET A 94 -12.52 1.87 22.96
CA MET A 94 -12.23 0.92 21.88
C MET A 94 -11.13 1.44 20.93
N GLU A 95 -11.04 2.75 20.68
CA GLU A 95 -9.92 3.33 19.92
C GLU A 95 -8.57 2.98 20.55
N ALA A 96 -8.44 3.15 21.87
CA ALA A 96 -7.21 2.82 22.59
C ALA A 96 -6.91 1.31 22.55
N ALA A 97 -7.91 0.46 22.78
CA ALA A 97 -7.75 -0.99 22.76
C ALA A 97 -7.36 -1.50 21.36
N VAL A 98 -7.96 -0.97 20.30
CA VAL A 98 -7.65 -1.34 18.92
C VAL A 98 -6.27 -0.84 18.50
N LEU A 99 -5.87 0.37 18.93
CA LEU A 99 -4.51 0.88 18.68
C LEU A 99 -3.45 -0.02 19.32
N GLU A 100 -3.64 -0.43 20.57
CA GLU A 100 -2.71 -1.34 21.24
C GLU A 100 -2.68 -2.72 20.57
N MET A 101 -3.87 -3.25 20.23
CA MET A 101 -3.97 -4.48 19.46
C MET A 101 -3.24 -4.38 18.11
N SER A 102 -3.29 -3.23 17.43
CA SER A 102 -2.59 -3.02 16.15
C SER A 102 -1.06 -3.13 16.28
N ARG A 103 -0.49 -2.74 17.43
CA ARG A 103 0.94 -2.83 17.72
C ARG A 103 1.38 -4.28 17.87
N SER A 104 0.54 -5.10 18.52
CA SER A 104 0.78 -6.54 18.70
C SER A 104 0.71 -7.37 17.42
N LEU A 105 0.17 -6.84 16.32
CA LEU A 105 0.15 -7.54 15.03
C LEU A 105 1.55 -7.69 14.41
N ASN A 106 2.50 -6.86 14.85
CA ASN A 106 3.88 -6.84 14.38
C ASN A 106 4.04 -6.67 12.85
N LEU A 107 3.01 -6.19 12.14
CA LEU A 107 3.07 -5.86 10.71
C LEU A 107 3.84 -4.56 10.46
N GLY A 108 3.79 -3.66 11.43
CA GLY A 108 4.54 -2.41 11.50
C GLY A 108 4.35 -1.46 10.34
N ALA A 109 5.34 -0.57 10.21
CA ALA A 109 5.42 0.40 9.13
C ALA A 109 5.96 -0.30 7.87
N GLN A 110 5.14 -1.19 7.30
CA GLN A 110 5.37 -2.00 6.08
C GLN A 110 6.24 -3.24 6.26
N PHE A 111 7.32 -3.17 7.03
CA PHE A 111 8.31 -4.25 7.14
C PHE A 111 8.53 -4.71 8.57
N GLY A 112 7.44 -4.99 9.30
CA GLY A 112 7.49 -5.49 10.67
C GLY A 112 7.59 -4.38 11.73
N GLY A 113 7.28 -4.73 12.97
CA GLY A 113 7.34 -3.84 14.14
C GLY A 113 5.97 -3.32 14.62
N PRO A 114 5.94 -2.41 15.60
CA PRO A 114 4.70 -2.03 16.29
C PRO A 114 3.90 -0.92 15.57
N ASN A 115 4.50 -0.21 14.61
CA ASN A 115 3.93 1.01 14.03
C ASN A 115 2.97 0.74 12.86
N PHE A 116 1.99 -0.15 13.05
CA PHE A 116 1.00 -0.45 12.01
C PHE A 116 -0.03 0.67 11.84
N CYS A 117 -0.45 1.29 12.95
CA CYS A 117 -1.37 2.42 12.98
C CYS A 117 -0.75 3.60 13.77
N LEU A 118 -0.96 4.82 13.27
CA LEU A 118 -0.65 6.06 13.98
C LEU A 118 -1.69 6.36 15.04
N ASP A 119 -2.96 6.19 14.67
CA ASP A 119 -4.13 6.36 15.52
C ASP A 119 -5.30 5.53 14.98
N VAL A 120 -6.37 5.44 15.78
CA VAL A 120 -7.60 4.74 15.44
C VAL A 120 -8.80 5.65 15.69
N ARG A 121 -9.83 5.53 14.86
CA ARG A 121 -11.18 6.06 15.09
C ARG A 121 -12.19 4.94 15.13
N VAL A 122 -13.00 4.88 16.18
CA VAL A 122 -14.09 3.90 16.30
C VAL A 122 -15.39 4.65 16.49
N LEU A 123 -16.26 4.62 15.48
CA LEU A 123 -17.56 5.28 15.54
C LEU A 123 -18.68 4.25 15.69
N ARG A 124 -19.58 4.51 16.63
CA ARG A 124 -20.80 3.74 16.86
C ARG A 124 -21.98 4.51 16.29
N LEU A 125 -22.74 3.86 15.41
CA LEU A 125 -23.95 4.40 14.80
C LEU A 125 -25.18 3.58 15.23
N PRO A 126 -26.38 4.18 15.23
CA PRO A 126 -27.62 3.41 15.37
C PRO A 126 -27.77 2.45 14.17
N ARG A 127 -28.54 1.38 14.37
CA ARG A 127 -28.77 0.34 13.36
C ARG A 127 -30.19 -0.18 13.45
N HIS A 128 -30.72 -0.67 12.33
CA HIS A 128 -31.94 -1.47 12.35
C HIS A 128 -31.72 -2.77 13.16
N GLY A 129 -32.76 -3.28 13.84
CA GLY A 129 -32.64 -4.44 14.73
C GLY A 129 -32.02 -5.67 14.05
N ALA A 130 -32.37 -5.89 12.78
CA ALA A 130 -31.91 -7.01 11.95
C ALA A 130 -30.58 -6.77 11.21
N SER A 131 -29.91 -5.63 11.41
CA SER A 131 -28.72 -5.26 10.62
C SER A 131 -27.57 -4.82 11.52
N CYS A 132 -26.34 -5.10 11.13
CA CYS A 132 -25.13 -4.55 11.74
C CYS A 132 -24.02 -4.37 10.70
N PRO A 133 -24.11 -3.38 9.80
CA PRO A 133 -23.01 -3.09 8.89
C PRO A 133 -21.79 -2.64 9.70
N ILE A 134 -20.63 -3.23 9.41
CA ILE A 134 -19.34 -2.79 9.96
C ILE A 134 -18.44 -2.40 8.81
N GLY A 135 -17.97 -1.16 8.86
CA GLY A 135 -17.06 -0.60 7.88
C GLY A 135 -15.66 -0.47 8.45
N LEU A 136 -14.67 -0.75 7.61
CA LEU A 136 -13.24 -0.62 7.91
C LEU A 136 -12.58 0.23 6.82
N GLY A 137 -11.73 1.16 7.21
CA GLY A 137 -10.97 1.96 6.26
C GLY A 137 -9.70 2.53 6.85
N VAL A 138 -8.83 3.04 5.98
CA VAL A 138 -7.57 3.68 6.38
C VAL A 138 -7.35 4.99 5.64
N SER A 139 -6.68 5.95 6.28
CA SER A 139 -5.81 6.91 5.57
C SER A 139 -4.38 6.37 5.57
N CYS A 140 -3.73 6.45 4.42
CA CYS A 140 -2.36 5.95 4.22
C CYS A 140 -1.32 7.02 4.56
N SER A 141 -0.03 6.73 4.39
CA SER A 141 1.04 7.73 4.52
C SER A 141 0.83 8.99 3.66
N ALA A 142 0.09 8.89 2.56
CA ALA A 142 -0.38 10.05 1.80
C ALA A 142 -1.70 10.58 2.37
N ASP A 143 -1.70 10.97 3.64
CA ASP A 143 -2.85 11.54 4.34
C ASP A 143 -3.12 12.96 3.83
N ARG A 144 -4.11 13.09 2.94
CA ARG A 144 -4.33 14.31 2.15
C ARG A 144 -5.79 14.71 2.19
N ASN A 145 -6.12 15.51 3.18
CA ASN A 145 -7.40 16.19 3.29
C ASN A 145 -7.19 17.62 3.80
N ILE A 146 -8.09 18.53 3.43
CA ILE A 146 -8.06 19.93 3.86
C ILE A 146 -9.50 20.46 4.03
N LYS A 147 -9.79 21.05 5.17
CA LYS A 147 -11.07 21.71 5.45
C LYS A 147 -11.11 23.10 4.83
N GLY A 148 -12.28 23.52 4.39
CA GLY A 148 -12.51 24.88 3.87
C GLY A 148 -13.85 25.44 4.31
N LYS A 149 -14.00 26.76 4.29
CA LYS A 149 -15.28 27.43 4.49
C LYS A 149 -15.33 28.75 3.73
N ILE A 150 -16.53 29.10 3.28
CA ILE A 150 -16.86 30.42 2.74
C ILE A 150 -17.78 31.08 3.76
N THR A 151 -17.48 32.33 4.10
CA THR A 151 -18.27 33.15 5.01
C THR A 151 -18.45 34.54 4.39
N LYS A 152 -19.23 35.41 5.04
CA LYS A 152 -19.34 36.82 4.64
C LYS A 152 -18.00 37.55 4.61
N ASP A 153 -17.02 37.08 5.38
CA ASP A 153 -15.69 37.70 5.53
C ASP A 153 -14.64 37.14 4.54
N GLY A 154 -15.00 36.15 3.72
CA GLY A 154 -14.15 35.62 2.66
C GLY A 154 -14.03 34.09 2.61
N ILE A 155 -12.97 33.62 1.95
CA ILE A 155 -12.67 32.21 1.71
C ILE A 155 -11.54 31.78 2.65
N TYR A 156 -11.76 30.70 3.39
CA TYR A 156 -10.81 30.16 4.36
C TYR A 156 -10.48 28.70 4.01
N LEU A 157 -9.20 28.37 4.07
CA LEU A 157 -8.70 27.00 4.05
C LEU A 157 -7.95 26.69 5.35
N GLU A 158 -7.99 25.42 5.74
CA GLU A 158 -7.19 24.88 6.84
C GLU A 158 -5.70 25.08 6.58
N LYS A 159 -4.99 25.53 7.62
CA LYS A 159 -3.55 25.76 7.55
C LYS A 159 -2.83 24.43 7.75
N MET A 160 -2.08 24.02 6.74
CA MET A 160 -1.20 22.85 6.79
C MET A 160 0.19 23.23 7.32
N GLU A 161 0.98 22.22 7.72
CA GLU A 161 2.40 22.41 8.03
C GLU A 161 3.18 22.80 6.77
N VAL A 162 4.05 23.81 6.89
CA VAL A 162 4.90 24.31 5.80
C VAL A 162 6.41 24.09 6.07
N GLU A 163 6.78 23.75 7.30
CA GLU A 163 8.16 23.44 7.71
C GLU A 163 8.27 22.00 8.26
N PRO A 164 7.99 20.96 7.45
CA PRO A 164 7.96 19.58 7.93
C PRO A 164 9.33 19.06 8.39
N ALA A 165 10.43 19.71 7.99
CA ALA A 165 11.79 19.34 8.39
C ALA A 165 12.01 19.36 9.91
N ARG A 166 11.21 20.14 10.66
CA ARG A 166 11.28 20.19 12.14
C ARG A 166 10.90 18.87 12.82
N PHE A 167 10.22 17.97 12.11
CA PHE A 167 9.86 16.64 12.61
C PHE A 167 10.94 15.59 12.33
N LEU A 168 12.03 15.93 11.63
CA LEU A 168 13.14 15.01 11.42
C LEU A 168 13.92 14.81 12.72
N PRO A 169 14.16 13.55 13.14
CA PRO A 169 15.00 13.29 14.30
C PRO A 169 16.47 13.57 13.98
N THR A 170 17.25 13.92 15.00
CA THR A 170 18.72 13.91 14.90
C THR A 170 19.19 12.46 14.80
N THR A 171 19.73 12.07 13.65
CA THR A 171 20.25 10.71 13.44
C THR A 171 21.75 10.65 13.76
N THR A 172 22.18 9.69 14.60
CA THR A 172 23.59 9.47 14.95
C THR A 172 24.33 8.50 14.02
N GLY A 173 23.70 8.07 12.91
CA GLY A 173 24.35 7.41 11.78
C GLY A 173 25.03 6.09 12.12
N GLN A 174 24.27 5.01 12.28
CA GLN A 174 24.79 3.67 11.99
C GLN A 174 24.42 3.34 10.55
N LYS A 175 25.42 3.16 9.68
CA LYS A 175 25.21 2.53 8.39
C LYS A 175 24.95 1.05 8.66
N GLU A 176 23.72 0.61 8.43
CA GLU A 176 23.40 -0.82 8.36
C GLU A 176 24.15 -1.43 7.17
N ASP A 177 24.43 -2.74 7.22
CA ASP A 177 25.02 -3.46 6.10
C ASP A 177 24.12 -3.34 4.86
N GLU A 178 24.63 -2.68 3.82
CA GLU A 178 23.94 -2.43 2.56
C GLU A 178 24.42 -3.42 1.51
N ILE A 179 23.52 -4.32 1.07
CA ILE A 179 23.80 -5.22 -0.03
C ILE A 179 23.43 -4.50 -1.33
N HIS A 180 24.45 -4.15 -2.10
CA HIS A 180 24.26 -3.54 -3.41
C HIS A 180 24.14 -4.64 -4.48
N ILE A 181 23.06 -4.59 -5.26
CA ILE A 181 22.83 -5.50 -6.37
C ILE A 181 22.90 -4.70 -7.68
N ASP A 182 23.84 -5.06 -8.54
CA ASP A 182 23.87 -4.60 -9.93
C ASP A 182 22.84 -5.39 -10.75
N ILE A 183 21.86 -4.68 -11.31
CA ILE A 183 20.75 -5.25 -12.08
C ILE A 183 20.89 -5.01 -13.59
N ASP A 184 22.03 -4.49 -14.07
CA ASP A 184 22.42 -4.43 -15.49
C ASP A 184 23.21 -5.68 -15.92
N ARG A 185 22.75 -6.86 -15.48
CA ARG A 185 23.35 -8.18 -15.75
C ARG A 185 22.31 -9.17 -16.26
N PRO A 186 22.70 -10.33 -16.83
CA PRO A 186 21.76 -11.38 -17.19
C PRO A 186 20.87 -11.78 -16.00
N MET A 187 19.56 -11.96 -16.26
CA MET A 187 18.57 -12.27 -15.22
C MET A 187 18.95 -13.48 -14.36
N ASP A 188 19.58 -14.50 -14.94
CA ASP A 188 20.05 -15.69 -14.20
C ASP A 188 21.14 -15.35 -13.18
N GLU A 189 22.04 -14.42 -13.48
CA GLU A 189 23.08 -13.97 -12.56
C GLU A 189 22.47 -13.16 -11.40
N ILE A 190 21.52 -12.27 -11.72
CA ILE A 190 20.77 -11.51 -10.71
C ILE A 190 20.06 -12.46 -9.75
N ARG A 191 19.34 -13.46 -10.26
CA ARG A 191 18.62 -14.45 -9.44
C ARG A 191 19.58 -15.30 -8.60
N LYS A 192 20.71 -15.71 -9.15
CA LYS A 192 21.75 -16.46 -8.43
C LYS A 192 22.31 -15.67 -7.25
N GLU A 193 22.48 -14.36 -7.40
CA GLU A 193 22.93 -13.48 -6.32
C GLU A 193 21.84 -13.29 -5.25
N LEU A 194 20.60 -12.99 -5.66
CA LEU A 194 19.46 -12.88 -4.74
C LEU A 194 19.24 -14.16 -3.92
N SER A 195 19.45 -15.34 -4.52
CA SER A 195 19.29 -16.64 -3.86
C SER A 195 20.24 -16.86 -2.68
N GLN A 196 21.32 -16.08 -2.56
CA GLN A 196 22.26 -16.17 -1.44
C GLN A 196 21.71 -15.59 -0.14
N TYR A 197 20.62 -14.83 -0.22
CA TYR A 197 20.08 -14.07 0.91
C TYR A 197 18.69 -14.56 1.32
N PRO A 198 18.36 -14.53 2.62
CA PRO A 198 17.02 -14.86 3.10
C PRO A 198 16.03 -13.71 2.84
N VAL A 199 14.73 -13.99 3.01
CA VAL A 199 13.70 -12.94 3.13
C VAL A 199 14.03 -11.97 4.27
N ALA A 200 13.45 -10.77 4.23
CA ALA A 200 13.78 -9.60 5.05
C ALA A 200 15.13 -8.91 4.74
N THR A 201 15.97 -9.48 3.87
CA THR A 201 17.26 -8.86 3.51
C THR A 201 17.04 -7.54 2.77
N ARG A 202 17.71 -6.48 3.23
CA ARG A 202 17.68 -5.13 2.64
C ARG A 202 18.68 -5.02 1.48
N LEU A 203 18.24 -4.46 0.37
CA LEU A 203 18.98 -4.32 -0.88
C LEU A 203 19.00 -2.87 -1.37
N LEU A 204 20.06 -2.51 -2.10
CA LEU A 204 20.16 -1.32 -2.93
C LEU A 204 20.39 -1.71 -4.39
N LEU A 205 19.42 -1.43 -5.26
CA LEU A 205 19.46 -1.85 -6.66
C LEU A 205 19.98 -0.71 -7.55
N SER A 206 20.89 -1.03 -8.48
CA SER A 206 21.39 -0.07 -9.49
C SER A 206 21.42 -0.70 -10.88
N GLY A 207 20.85 -0.02 -11.88
CA GLY A 207 20.74 -0.49 -13.26
C GLY A 207 19.35 -0.24 -13.85
N LYS A 208 18.98 -0.99 -14.89
CA LYS A 208 17.71 -0.81 -15.62
C LYS A 208 16.57 -1.66 -15.05
N MET A 209 15.38 -1.06 -15.00
CA MET A 209 14.14 -1.75 -14.66
C MET A 209 13.06 -1.44 -15.69
N ILE A 210 12.22 -2.44 -15.95
CA ILE A 210 10.99 -2.23 -16.70
C ILE A 210 9.90 -1.84 -15.73
N VAL A 211 9.13 -0.82 -16.08
CA VAL A 211 7.95 -0.40 -15.33
C VAL A 211 6.70 -0.84 -16.07
N GLY A 212 5.80 -1.49 -15.36
CA GLY A 212 4.49 -1.85 -15.89
C GLY A 212 3.54 -2.22 -14.76
N ARG A 213 2.26 -1.88 -14.90
CA ARG A 213 1.22 -2.18 -13.90
C ARG A 213 -0.03 -2.71 -14.56
N ASP A 214 -1.19 -2.50 -13.95
CA ASP A 214 -2.48 -3.13 -14.26
C ASP A 214 -2.76 -3.29 -15.78
N ILE A 215 -2.86 -2.19 -16.55
CA ILE A 215 -3.19 -2.27 -17.98
C ILE A 215 -2.05 -2.87 -18.80
N ALA A 216 -0.79 -2.53 -18.48
CA ALA A 216 0.38 -3.12 -19.15
C ALA A 216 0.45 -4.64 -18.96
N HIS A 217 0.15 -5.16 -17.76
CA HIS A 217 0.09 -6.59 -17.49
C HIS A 217 -1.04 -7.26 -18.26
N ALA A 218 -2.22 -6.63 -18.34
CA ALA A 218 -3.31 -7.12 -19.16
C ALA A 218 -2.90 -7.20 -20.64
N LYS A 219 -2.22 -6.19 -21.18
CA LYS A 219 -1.69 -6.21 -22.56
C LYS A 219 -0.64 -7.30 -22.79
N LEU A 220 0.26 -7.51 -21.84
CA LEU A 220 1.24 -8.60 -21.90
C LEU A 220 0.57 -9.98 -21.85
N GLN A 221 -0.48 -10.14 -21.04
CA GLN A 221 -1.28 -11.37 -21.01
C GLN A 221 -2.01 -11.59 -22.33
N GLU A 222 -2.65 -10.56 -22.89
CA GLU A 222 -3.30 -10.65 -24.21
C GLU A 222 -2.32 -11.10 -25.32
N ARG A 223 -1.05 -10.66 -25.26
CA ARG A 223 0.01 -11.13 -26.19
C ARG A 223 0.30 -12.62 -26.01
N LEU A 224 0.41 -13.09 -24.77
CA LEU A 224 0.57 -14.52 -24.48
C LEU A 224 -0.61 -15.35 -24.98
N ASP A 225 -1.83 -14.88 -24.74
CA ASP A 225 -3.06 -15.56 -25.15
C ASP A 225 -3.17 -15.67 -26.68
N ARG A 226 -2.57 -14.72 -27.43
CA ARG A 226 -2.45 -14.76 -28.90
C ARG A 226 -1.26 -15.58 -29.41
N GLY A 227 -0.43 -16.15 -28.53
CA GLY A 227 0.76 -16.91 -28.90
C GLY A 227 1.95 -16.06 -29.35
N GLU A 228 1.94 -14.76 -29.10
CA GLU A 228 3.01 -13.82 -29.50
C GLU A 228 4.21 -13.86 -28.54
N GLY A 229 4.06 -14.51 -27.39
CA GLY A 229 5.08 -14.59 -26.34
C GLY A 229 5.22 -13.30 -25.53
N LEU A 230 6.07 -13.35 -24.50
CA LEU A 230 6.46 -12.15 -23.76
C LEU A 230 7.60 -11.40 -24.47
N PRO A 231 7.57 -10.05 -24.47
CA PRO A 231 8.66 -9.24 -24.97
C PRO A 231 9.97 -9.49 -24.23
N GLN A 232 11.10 -9.33 -24.92
CA GLN A 232 12.41 -9.63 -24.34
C GLN A 232 12.73 -8.77 -23.11
N TYR A 233 12.33 -7.51 -23.10
CA TYR A 233 12.55 -6.62 -21.96
C TYR A 233 11.84 -7.07 -20.66
N VAL A 234 10.74 -7.84 -20.77
CA VAL A 234 10.01 -8.42 -19.61
C VAL A 234 10.77 -9.61 -19.02
N LYS A 235 11.65 -10.23 -19.82
CA LYS A 235 12.47 -11.38 -19.45
C LYS A 235 13.82 -10.95 -18.88
N ASP A 236 14.41 -9.90 -19.45
CA ASP A 236 15.77 -9.47 -19.14
C ASP A 236 15.85 -8.53 -17.93
N CYS A 237 14.78 -7.82 -17.58
CA CYS A 237 14.79 -6.80 -16.54
C CYS A 237 13.87 -7.14 -15.36
N ILE A 238 14.19 -6.59 -14.19
CA ILE A 238 13.25 -6.53 -13.06
C ILE A 238 12.02 -5.75 -13.49
N ILE A 239 10.82 -6.25 -13.15
CA ILE A 239 9.56 -5.55 -13.41
C ILE A 239 9.12 -4.79 -12.16
N TYR A 240 9.20 -3.46 -12.23
CA TYR A 240 8.72 -2.53 -11.24
C TYR A 240 7.24 -2.17 -11.47
N TYR A 241 6.38 -2.48 -10.52
CA TYR A 241 4.98 -2.10 -10.58
C TYR A 241 4.81 -0.67 -10.09
N ALA A 242 4.71 0.28 -11.01
CA ALA A 242 4.50 1.69 -10.70
C ALA A 242 3.82 2.43 -11.86
N GLY A 243 3.42 3.68 -11.59
CA GLY A 243 2.99 4.64 -12.60
C GLY A 243 3.50 6.03 -12.20
N PRO A 244 4.24 6.73 -13.09
CA PRO A 244 4.88 7.99 -12.72
C PRO A 244 3.87 9.14 -12.63
N ALA A 245 4.11 10.07 -11.71
CA ALA A 245 3.56 11.41 -11.82
C ALA A 245 4.27 12.21 -12.94
N LYS A 246 3.71 13.35 -13.33
CA LYS A 246 4.33 14.24 -14.33
C LYS A 246 5.74 14.65 -13.89
N THR A 247 6.69 14.62 -14.82
CA THR A 247 8.07 15.05 -14.59
C THR A 247 8.15 16.59 -14.51
N PRO A 248 8.64 17.17 -13.40
CA PRO A 248 8.93 18.60 -13.34
C PRO A 248 10.02 19.01 -14.33
N ALA A 249 9.99 20.25 -14.80
CA ALA A 249 11.02 20.78 -15.70
C ALA A 249 12.41 20.70 -15.04
N GLY A 250 13.39 20.17 -15.76
CA GLY A 250 14.78 20.00 -15.28
C GLY A 250 15.00 18.82 -14.34
N CYS A 251 13.98 18.01 -14.03
CA CYS A 251 14.13 16.78 -13.25
C CYS A 251 14.21 15.54 -14.16
N ALA A 252 14.92 14.51 -13.72
CA ALA A 252 14.98 13.22 -14.41
C ALA A 252 13.65 12.43 -14.32
N SER A 253 12.93 12.60 -13.22
CA SER A 253 11.67 11.90 -12.95
C SER A 253 10.72 12.76 -12.12
N GLY A 254 9.42 12.48 -12.22
CA GLY A 254 8.43 12.93 -11.25
C GLY A 254 8.41 12.03 -10.01
N SER A 255 7.42 12.24 -9.13
CA SER A 255 7.16 11.29 -8.03
C SER A 255 6.81 9.91 -8.59
N PHE A 256 7.56 8.87 -8.22
CA PHE A 256 7.47 7.56 -8.88
C PHE A 256 7.66 6.38 -7.90
N GLY A 257 6.71 6.26 -6.96
CA GLY A 257 6.70 5.18 -5.97
C GLY A 257 5.95 3.92 -6.43
N PRO A 258 6.08 2.81 -5.68
CA PRO A 258 5.50 1.52 -6.03
C PRO A 258 3.96 1.51 -5.93
N THR A 259 3.32 0.65 -6.72
CA THR A 259 1.89 0.30 -6.57
C THR A 259 1.71 -1.04 -5.84
N SER A 260 0.47 -1.36 -5.42
CA SER A 260 0.18 -2.60 -4.70
C SER A 260 0.47 -3.83 -5.56
N ALA A 261 1.35 -4.71 -5.09
CA ALA A 261 1.77 -5.89 -5.82
C ALA A 261 0.64 -6.91 -6.02
N GLY A 262 -0.21 -7.07 -5.00
CA GLY A 262 -1.32 -8.03 -4.98
C GLY A 262 -2.27 -7.98 -6.19
N ARG A 263 -2.36 -6.85 -6.89
CA ARG A 263 -3.22 -6.72 -8.09
C ARG A 263 -2.65 -7.43 -9.31
N MET A 264 -1.34 -7.69 -9.34
CA MET A 264 -0.65 -8.39 -10.41
C MET A 264 -0.41 -9.87 -10.09
N ASP A 265 -0.84 -10.36 -8.92
CA ASP A 265 -0.69 -11.77 -8.52
C ASP A 265 -1.19 -12.77 -9.58
N PRO A 266 -2.35 -12.56 -10.24
CA PRO A 266 -2.87 -13.50 -11.23
C PRO A 266 -1.97 -13.73 -12.45
N TYR A 267 -1.04 -12.81 -12.76
CA TYR A 267 -0.18 -12.90 -13.93
C TYR A 267 1.15 -13.63 -13.65
N VAL A 268 1.56 -13.74 -12.39
CA VAL A 268 2.94 -14.12 -12.04
C VAL A 268 3.30 -15.51 -12.55
N ALA A 269 2.47 -16.51 -12.24
CA ALA A 269 2.77 -17.89 -12.60
C ALA A 269 2.87 -18.09 -14.12
N GLU A 270 1.96 -17.50 -14.89
CA GLU A 270 1.99 -17.62 -16.35
C GLU A 270 3.16 -16.83 -16.95
N PHE A 271 3.49 -15.65 -16.42
CA PHE A 271 4.62 -14.88 -16.93
C PHE A 271 5.95 -15.58 -16.66
N GLN A 272 6.14 -16.13 -15.45
CA GLN A 272 7.36 -16.85 -15.06
C GLN A 272 7.53 -18.15 -15.85
N LYS A 273 6.44 -18.88 -16.09
CA LYS A 273 6.43 -20.05 -17.00
C LYS A 273 6.92 -19.70 -18.41
N ASN A 274 6.69 -18.46 -18.86
CA ASN A 274 7.14 -17.94 -20.16
C ASN A 274 8.46 -17.13 -20.07
N GLY A 275 9.20 -17.28 -18.96
CA GLY A 275 10.53 -16.70 -18.75
C GLY A 275 10.55 -15.20 -18.42
N GLY A 276 9.40 -14.58 -18.17
CA GLY A 276 9.28 -13.17 -17.78
C GLY A 276 8.90 -12.98 -16.31
N SER A 277 9.00 -11.75 -15.80
CA SER A 277 8.57 -11.43 -14.42
C SER A 277 9.22 -12.31 -13.34
N LEU A 278 10.47 -12.75 -13.59
CA LEU A 278 11.22 -13.59 -12.66
C LEU A 278 11.65 -12.82 -11.41
N VAL A 279 11.92 -11.51 -11.54
CA VAL A 279 12.15 -10.63 -10.40
C VAL A 279 11.17 -9.46 -10.50
N MET A 280 10.37 -9.29 -9.45
CA MET A 280 9.29 -8.31 -9.37
C MET A 280 9.59 -7.31 -8.26
N LEU A 281 9.30 -6.02 -8.49
CA LEU A 281 9.47 -4.98 -7.48
C LEU A 281 8.19 -4.16 -7.33
N ALA A 282 7.68 -4.03 -6.11
CA ALA A 282 6.42 -3.32 -5.84
C ALA A 282 6.28 -2.98 -4.34
N LYS A 283 5.05 -2.86 -3.81
CA LYS A 283 4.81 -2.80 -2.36
C LYS A 283 3.64 -3.65 -1.89
N GLY A 284 3.65 -3.95 -0.60
CA GLY A 284 2.61 -4.72 0.08
C GLY A 284 2.85 -6.22 0.07
N ASN A 285 2.18 -6.94 0.97
CA ASN A 285 2.12 -8.39 0.98
C ASN A 285 1.38 -8.93 -0.27
N ARG A 286 1.67 -10.20 -0.63
CA ARG A 286 1.09 -10.89 -1.78
C ARG A 286 0.36 -12.15 -1.36
N SER A 287 -0.38 -12.75 -2.28
CA SER A 287 -1.03 -14.03 -2.06
C SER A 287 -0.06 -15.20 -2.22
N ARG A 288 -0.38 -16.32 -1.58
CA ARG A 288 0.42 -17.56 -1.59
C ARG A 288 0.76 -18.08 -2.99
N GLN A 289 -0.09 -17.84 -3.99
CA GLN A 289 0.16 -18.24 -5.38
C GLN A 289 1.47 -17.65 -5.93
N VAL A 290 1.88 -16.46 -5.45
CA VAL A 290 3.13 -15.83 -5.87
C VAL A 290 4.33 -16.53 -5.23
N THR A 291 4.22 -16.88 -3.95
CA THR A 291 5.24 -17.67 -3.24
C THR A 291 5.46 -19.01 -3.91
N GLU A 292 4.39 -19.71 -4.27
CA GLU A 292 4.45 -20.99 -4.99
C GLU A 292 5.03 -20.84 -6.40
N ALA A 293 4.68 -19.76 -7.12
CA ALA A 293 5.26 -19.48 -8.43
C ALA A 293 6.76 -19.18 -8.35
N CYS A 294 7.19 -18.33 -7.41
CA CYS A 294 8.60 -18.02 -7.18
C CYS A 294 9.40 -19.27 -6.83
N GLN A 295 8.88 -20.14 -5.95
CA GLN A 295 9.52 -21.42 -5.64
C GLN A 295 9.64 -22.33 -6.88
N LYS A 296 8.59 -22.38 -7.71
CA LYS A 296 8.55 -23.26 -8.88
C LYS A 296 9.47 -22.81 -10.02
N TYR A 297 9.57 -21.51 -10.26
CA TYR A 297 10.27 -20.93 -11.42
C TYR A 297 11.58 -20.21 -11.05
N GLY A 298 11.98 -20.25 -9.78
CA GLY A 298 13.16 -19.57 -9.26
C GLY A 298 13.02 -18.05 -9.32
N GLY A 299 11.87 -17.53 -8.93
CA GLY A 299 11.55 -16.10 -8.96
C GLY A 299 11.71 -15.40 -7.60
N PHE A 300 11.66 -14.07 -7.60
CA PHE A 300 11.76 -13.23 -6.41
C PHE A 300 10.73 -12.10 -6.43
N TYR A 301 10.22 -11.75 -5.25
CA TYR A 301 9.49 -10.50 -5.04
C TYR A 301 10.26 -9.59 -4.09
N LEU A 302 10.60 -8.41 -4.58
CA LEU A 302 11.26 -7.34 -3.86
C LEU A 302 10.23 -6.28 -3.42
N GLY A 303 10.14 -6.04 -2.12
CA GLY A 303 9.29 -5.00 -1.54
C GLY A 303 10.05 -3.68 -1.43
N SER A 304 9.58 -2.65 -2.13
CA SER A 304 10.02 -1.27 -1.93
C SER A 304 9.13 -0.55 -0.91
N ILE A 305 9.66 0.53 -0.34
CA ILE A 305 8.94 1.38 0.59
C ILE A 305 7.84 2.13 -0.17
N GLY A 306 6.58 1.86 0.17
CA GLY A 306 5.42 2.57 -0.33
C GLY A 306 5.24 3.92 0.35
N GLY A 307 5.04 5.00 -0.41
CA GLY A 307 4.83 6.35 0.14
C GLY A 307 5.86 7.39 -0.31
N PRO A 308 7.18 7.20 -0.14
CA PRO A 308 8.21 8.22 -0.39
C PRO A 308 8.52 8.44 -1.88
N ALA A 309 7.49 8.54 -2.73
CA ALA A 309 7.58 8.61 -4.19
C ALA A 309 8.40 9.80 -4.71
N ALA A 310 8.33 10.96 -4.04
CA ALA A 310 9.11 12.14 -4.40
C ALA A 310 10.61 11.93 -4.17
N ARG A 311 10.97 11.25 -3.05
CA ARG A 311 12.36 10.92 -2.73
C ARG A 311 12.92 9.91 -3.73
N LEU A 312 12.19 8.84 -4.02
CA LEU A 312 12.58 7.84 -5.02
C LEU A 312 12.77 8.47 -6.40
N GLY A 313 11.84 9.32 -6.84
CA GLY A 313 11.94 10.03 -8.12
C GLY A 313 13.12 10.99 -8.22
N LYS A 314 13.49 11.65 -7.11
CA LYS A 314 14.57 12.64 -7.07
C LYS A 314 15.95 12.00 -6.89
N GLU A 315 16.06 11.02 -6.00
CA GLU A 315 17.34 10.48 -5.53
C GLU A 315 17.72 9.18 -6.23
N CYS A 316 16.74 8.35 -6.61
CA CYS A 316 17.01 7.00 -7.11
C CYS A 316 16.81 6.85 -8.63
N ILE A 317 15.91 7.61 -9.25
CA ILE A 317 15.56 7.45 -10.67
C ILE A 317 16.30 8.49 -11.51
N THR A 318 17.21 8.05 -12.36
CA THR A 318 18.11 8.91 -13.14
C THR A 318 17.67 9.08 -14.59
N LYS A 319 16.81 8.18 -15.10
CA LYS A 319 16.26 8.25 -16.46
C LYS A 319 14.89 7.57 -16.53
N VAL A 320 13.97 8.13 -17.33
CA VAL A 320 12.67 7.53 -17.64
C VAL A 320 12.42 7.62 -19.15
N GLU A 321 12.13 6.49 -19.77
CA GLU A 321 11.82 6.37 -21.20
C GLU A 321 10.53 5.59 -21.39
N THR A 322 9.61 6.07 -22.22
CA THR A 322 8.41 5.29 -22.58
C THR A 322 8.79 4.28 -23.65
N LEU A 323 8.52 3.00 -23.41
CA LEU A 323 8.95 1.89 -24.26
C LEU A 323 7.81 1.37 -25.13
N GLU A 324 6.65 1.07 -24.54
CA GLU A 324 5.45 0.60 -25.26
C GLU A 324 4.18 1.24 -24.67
N TYR A 325 3.14 1.28 -25.50
CA TYR A 325 1.79 1.76 -25.16
C TYR A 325 1.71 3.20 -24.62
N PRO A 326 2.32 4.20 -25.28
CA PRO A 326 2.27 5.60 -24.82
C PRO A 326 0.85 6.14 -24.66
N GLU A 327 -0.12 5.59 -25.38
CA GLU A 327 -1.55 5.92 -25.27
C GLU A 327 -2.16 5.61 -23.89
N LEU A 328 -1.52 4.75 -23.09
CA LEU A 328 -1.96 4.40 -21.73
C LEU A 328 -1.53 5.43 -20.67
N GLY A 329 -0.81 6.48 -21.06
CA GLY A 329 -0.34 7.53 -20.17
C GLY A 329 0.53 6.96 -19.04
N MET A 330 0.11 7.14 -17.78
CA MET A 330 0.88 6.67 -16.61
C MET A 330 0.92 5.15 -16.45
N GLU A 331 0.12 4.40 -17.23
CA GLU A 331 0.12 2.93 -17.26
C GLU A 331 0.83 2.34 -18.49
N ALA A 332 1.53 3.17 -19.27
CA ALA A 332 2.43 2.72 -20.32
C ALA A 332 3.56 1.84 -19.75
N ILE A 333 4.27 1.13 -20.62
CA ILE A 333 5.49 0.43 -20.23
C ILE A 333 6.64 1.42 -20.34
N PHE A 334 7.40 1.57 -19.26
CA PHE A 334 8.59 2.43 -19.22
C PHE A 334 9.85 1.61 -19.02
N MET A 335 10.97 2.10 -19.53
CA MET A 335 12.30 1.72 -19.06
C MET A 335 12.80 2.83 -18.14
N ILE A 336 13.29 2.45 -16.95
CA ILE A 336 13.93 3.40 -16.04
C ILE A 336 15.34 2.95 -15.70
N THR A 337 16.22 3.92 -15.46
CA THR A 337 17.53 3.68 -14.85
C THR A 337 17.47 4.13 -13.41
N VAL A 338 17.93 3.26 -12.51
CA VAL A 338 17.96 3.54 -11.08
C VAL A 338 19.35 3.43 -10.50
N LYS A 339 19.58 4.15 -9.41
CA LYS A 339 20.77 4.10 -8.57
C LYS A 339 20.35 4.02 -7.11
N ASP A 340 20.96 3.12 -6.36
CA ASP A 340 20.75 2.93 -4.92
C ASP A 340 19.25 2.86 -4.54
N PHE A 341 18.46 2.12 -5.35
CA PHE A 341 17.02 2.00 -5.14
C PHE A 341 16.73 1.00 -4.01
N PRO A 342 16.06 1.40 -2.92
CA PRO A 342 15.86 0.55 -1.76
C PRO A 342 14.76 -0.49 -1.97
N ALA A 343 15.07 -1.74 -1.62
CA ALA A 343 14.12 -2.85 -1.59
C ALA A 343 14.46 -3.87 -0.50
N PHE A 344 13.51 -4.78 -0.22
CA PHE A 344 13.69 -5.92 0.66
C PHE A 344 13.31 -7.20 -0.08
N ILE A 345 13.99 -8.31 0.17
CA ILE A 345 13.53 -9.63 -0.30
C ILE A 345 12.28 -10.00 0.52
N ILE A 346 11.12 -10.05 -0.13
CA ILE A 346 9.85 -10.41 0.52
C ILE A 346 9.48 -11.85 0.23
N VAL A 347 9.61 -12.29 -1.03
CA VAL A 347 9.47 -13.70 -1.41
C VAL A 347 10.74 -14.14 -2.10
N ASP A 348 11.27 -15.30 -1.70
CA ASP A 348 12.44 -15.91 -2.31
C ASP A 348 12.09 -17.06 -3.28
N ASP A 349 13.13 -17.62 -3.89
CA ASP A 349 13.08 -18.75 -4.81
C ASP A 349 12.90 -20.11 -4.11
N LYS A 350 12.72 -20.13 -2.79
CA LYS A 350 12.68 -21.35 -1.96
C LYS A 350 11.31 -21.58 -1.31
N GLY A 351 10.39 -20.63 -1.48
CA GLY A 351 9.03 -20.69 -0.94
C GLY A 351 8.87 -19.98 0.40
N ASN A 352 9.82 -19.13 0.80
CA ASN A 352 9.71 -18.30 1.99
C ASN A 352 9.01 -16.97 1.65
N ASP A 353 8.17 -16.47 2.56
CA ASP A 353 7.55 -15.15 2.51
C ASP A 353 7.79 -14.42 3.84
N PHE A 354 8.29 -13.20 3.79
CA PHE A 354 8.49 -12.33 4.95
C PHE A 354 7.23 -12.17 5.81
N PHE A 355 6.05 -12.14 5.18
CA PHE A 355 4.78 -11.97 5.89
C PHE A 355 4.17 -13.29 6.38
N ASP A 356 4.78 -14.44 6.09
CA ASP A 356 4.29 -15.73 6.59
C ASP A 356 4.30 -15.75 8.13
N GLY A 357 3.24 -16.31 8.71
CA GLY A 357 2.99 -16.28 10.17
C GLY A 357 2.54 -14.93 10.74
N LEU A 358 2.70 -13.81 10.01
CA LEU A 358 2.17 -12.50 10.43
C LEU A 358 0.73 -12.28 9.94
N LEU A 359 0.44 -12.64 8.70
CA LEU A 359 -0.84 -12.37 8.03
C LEU A 359 -1.81 -13.54 8.00
#